data_AF-A0A2E8CFY4-F1
#
_entry.id   AF-A0A2E8CFY4-F1
#
_cell.length_a   1.000
_cell.length_b   1.000
_cell.length_c   1.000
_cell.angle_alpha   90.00
_cell.angle_beta   90.00
_cell.angle_gamma   90.00
#
_symmetry.space_group_name_H-M   'P 1'
#
loop_
_entity.id
_entity.type
_entity.pdbx_description
1 polymer ?
#
loop_
_entity_poly.entity_id
_entity_poly.type
_entity_poly.pdbx_seq_one_letter_code
_entity_poly.pdbx_strand_id
1 'polypeptide(L)'
;MTDSREPRELETRSETSRETAWQPPTLLPDPIPQPGWAFRWVRTSMVGQTDATNVSMRFREGWEPVKLEDHPELEVMPDHNSQFPGCVEIGGQLLCKAPQEVADARQRHYEGIAAQQMESVDHSYMRENDPRMPMLRPDRTTRVSKSGW
;
A
#
# COMPACT_ATOMS: atom_id res chain seq x y z
N MET A 1 52.67 -42.30 7.15
CA MET A 1 52.77 -40.83 7.09
C MET A 1 51.43 -40.34 6.60
N THR A 2 50.64 -39.86 7.54
CA THR A 2 49.23 -39.50 7.45
C THR A 2 49.11 -38.05 7.00
N ASP A 3 48.28 -37.74 6.00
CA ASP A 3 47.87 -36.36 5.71
C ASP A 3 46.37 -36.38 5.36
N SER A 4 45.55 -36.58 6.39
CA SER A 4 44.11 -36.33 6.34
C SER A 4 43.92 -34.82 6.50
N ARG A 5 43.80 -34.11 5.37
CA ARG A 5 43.32 -32.72 5.36
C ARG A 5 41.81 -32.72 5.42
N GLU A 6 41.27 -32.75 6.63
CA GLU A 6 39.89 -32.33 6.88
C GLU A 6 39.75 -30.86 6.46
N PRO A 7 38.81 -30.50 5.58
CA PRO A 7 38.50 -29.12 5.32
C PRO A 7 37.88 -28.51 6.57
N ARG A 8 38.60 -27.52 7.11
CA ARG A 8 38.23 -26.63 8.22
C ARG A 8 36.73 -26.43 8.32
N GLU A 9 36.23 -26.79 9.49
CA GLU A 9 34.96 -26.42 10.08
C GLU A 9 34.43 -25.09 9.52
N LEU A 10 33.45 -25.20 8.64
CA LEU A 10 32.46 -24.15 8.47
C LEU A 10 31.55 -24.25 9.70
N GLU A 11 32.05 -23.75 10.84
CA GLU A 11 31.18 -23.21 11.87
C GLU A 11 30.39 -22.08 11.20
N THR A 12 29.28 -22.49 10.60
CA THR A 12 28.29 -21.60 10.02
C THR A 12 27.82 -20.76 11.18
N ARG A 13 28.41 -19.56 11.27
CA ARG A 13 28.04 -18.44 12.13
C ARG A 13 26.57 -18.57 12.48
N SER A 14 26.33 -19.16 13.65
CA SER A 14 25.02 -19.26 14.24
C SER A 14 24.45 -17.85 14.21
N GLU A 15 23.36 -17.69 13.48
CA GLU A 15 22.59 -16.46 13.42
C GLU A 15 22.22 -16.12 14.86
N THR A 16 23.08 -15.35 15.52
CA THR A 16 22.74 -14.67 16.75
C THR A 16 21.82 -13.54 16.33
N SER A 17 20.61 -13.91 15.94
CA SER A 17 19.49 -13.01 15.75
C SER A 17 19.37 -12.26 17.05
N ARG A 18 19.66 -10.96 17.02
CA ARG A 18 19.35 -10.07 18.15
C ARG A 18 17.88 -10.28 18.50
N GLU A 19 17.54 -10.25 19.78
CA GLU A 19 16.14 -10.26 20.20
C GLU A 19 15.41 -9.16 19.44
N THR A 20 14.56 -9.55 18.48
CA THR A 20 13.78 -8.62 17.70
C THR A 20 12.87 -7.90 18.68
N ALA A 21 13.08 -6.60 18.84
CA ALA A 21 12.19 -5.78 19.64
C ALA A 21 10.76 -6.01 19.16
N TRP A 22 9.84 -6.25 20.10
CA TRP A 22 8.43 -6.45 19.76
C TRP A 22 7.95 -5.28 18.88
N GLN A 23 7.52 -5.61 17.66
CA GLN A 23 6.90 -4.67 16.75
C GLN A 23 5.39 -4.90 16.79
N PRO A 24 4.57 -3.83 16.83
CA PRO A 24 3.15 -4.00 16.68
C PRO A 24 2.88 -4.64 15.32
N PRO A 25 2.04 -5.69 15.25
CA PRO A 25 1.73 -6.35 14.00
C PRO A 25 1.12 -5.33 13.04
N THR A 26 1.67 -5.23 11.82
CA THR A 26 1.05 -4.49 10.74
C THR A 26 -0.28 -5.16 10.41
N LEU A 27 -1.38 -4.40 10.38
CA LEU A 27 -2.72 -4.94 10.13
C LEU A 27 -2.81 -5.73 8.82
N LEU A 28 -2.04 -5.32 7.81
CA LEU A 28 -1.96 -5.97 6.50
C LEU A 28 -0.47 -6.14 6.15
N PRO A 29 -0.04 -7.35 5.73
CA PRO A 29 1.31 -7.58 5.25
C PRO A 29 1.50 -6.97 3.85
N ASP A 30 2.71 -6.51 3.56
CA ASP A 30 3.07 -5.98 2.24
C ASP A 30 3.62 -7.11 1.36
N PRO A 31 3.08 -7.33 0.15
CA PRO A 31 3.62 -8.31 -0.79
C PRO A 31 4.98 -7.90 -1.31
N ILE A 32 5.79 -8.88 -1.74
CA ILE A 32 7.06 -8.58 -2.42
C ILE A 32 6.75 -7.76 -3.69
N PRO A 33 7.37 -6.59 -3.87
CA PRO A 33 7.16 -5.78 -5.07
C PRO A 33 7.52 -6.55 -6.33
N GLN A 34 6.62 -6.56 -7.31
CA GLN A 34 6.85 -7.15 -8.62
C GLN A 34 7.03 -6.03 -9.64
N PRO A 35 8.13 -6.01 -10.42
CA PRO A 35 8.34 -4.99 -11.44
C PRO A 35 7.17 -4.92 -12.44
N GLY A 36 6.64 -3.72 -12.65
CA GLY A 36 5.52 -3.48 -13.57
C GLY A 36 4.13 -3.79 -12.99
N TRP A 37 4.04 -4.22 -11.73
CA TRP A 37 2.78 -4.48 -11.05
C TRP A 37 2.64 -3.61 -9.81
N ALA A 38 1.44 -3.06 -9.63
CA ALA A 38 1.02 -2.39 -8.42
C ALA A 38 0.13 -3.31 -7.60
N PHE A 39 0.34 -3.34 -6.29
CA PHE A 39 -0.50 -4.08 -5.35
C PHE A 39 -1.38 -3.12 -4.55
N ARG A 40 -2.60 -3.56 -4.25
CA ARG A 40 -3.57 -2.78 -3.48
C ARG A 40 -4.53 -3.68 -2.73
N TRP A 41 -4.77 -3.34 -1.47
CA TRP A 41 -5.86 -3.90 -0.69
C TRP A 41 -7.20 -3.27 -1.08
N VAL A 42 -8.12 -4.11 -1.55
CA VAL A 42 -9.47 -3.76 -1.98
C VAL A 42 -10.47 -4.25 -0.95
N ARG A 43 -11.27 -3.33 -0.42
CA ARG A 43 -12.32 -3.66 0.55
C ARG A 43 -13.41 -4.53 -0.05
N THR A 44 -13.61 -5.71 0.51
CA THR A 44 -14.67 -6.67 0.19
C THR A 44 -15.81 -6.62 1.19
N SER A 45 -15.55 -6.26 2.44
CA SER A 45 -16.59 -6.08 3.46
C SER A 45 -16.24 -5.00 4.49
N MET A 46 -17.27 -4.47 5.15
CA MET A 46 -17.14 -3.51 6.23
C MET A 46 -18.26 -3.76 7.25
N VAL A 47 -17.90 -3.93 8.53
CA VAL A 47 -18.86 -4.17 9.62
C VAL A 47 -19.82 -5.34 9.28
N GLY A 48 -19.28 -6.42 8.72
CA GLY A 48 -20.04 -7.61 8.33
C GLY A 48 -20.92 -7.48 7.08
N GLN A 49 -20.95 -6.31 6.44
CA GLN A 49 -21.67 -6.10 5.18
C GLN A 49 -20.72 -6.18 3.99
N THR A 50 -21.10 -6.92 2.96
CA THR A 50 -20.31 -7.07 1.72
C THR A 50 -20.35 -5.80 0.88
N ASP A 51 -19.20 -5.29 0.46
CA ASP A 51 -19.04 -4.11 -0.40
C ASP A 51 -18.83 -4.53 -1.86
N ALA A 52 -19.84 -5.18 -2.45
CA ALA A 52 -19.79 -5.66 -3.83
C ALA A 52 -19.58 -4.53 -4.86
N THR A 53 -20.03 -3.31 -4.52
CA THR A 53 -19.86 -2.12 -5.35
C THR A 53 -18.40 -1.72 -5.48
N ASN A 54 -17.66 -1.68 -4.37
CA ASN A 54 -16.22 -1.39 -4.42
C ASN A 54 -15.45 -2.47 -5.19
N VAL A 55 -15.70 -3.75 -4.90
CA VAL A 55 -15.06 -4.87 -5.62
C VAL A 55 -15.32 -4.76 -7.12
N SER A 56 -16.57 -4.60 -7.52
CA SER A 56 -16.96 -4.51 -8.93
C SER A 56 -16.33 -3.33 -9.64
N MET A 57 -16.26 -2.15 -9.00
CA MET A 57 -15.54 -1.00 -9.55
C MET A 57 -14.06 -1.30 -9.77
N ARG A 58 -13.36 -1.88 -8.77
CA ARG A 58 -11.93 -2.17 -8.91
C ARG A 58 -11.65 -3.21 -9.97
N PHE A 59 -12.49 -4.24 -10.09
CA PHE A 59 -12.30 -5.24 -11.15
C PHE A 59 -12.51 -4.65 -12.54
N ARG A 60 -13.46 -3.72 -12.72
CA ARG A 60 -13.63 -2.98 -13.99
C ARG A 60 -12.48 -2.01 -14.29
N GLU A 61 -11.81 -1.51 -13.25
CA GLU A 61 -10.58 -0.72 -13.39
C GLU A 61 -9.38 -1.60 -13.79
N GLY A 62 -9.50 -2.94 -13.79
CA GLY A 62 -8.41 -3.86 -14.15
C GLY A 62 -7.62 -4.39 -12.97
N TRP A 63 -8.15 -4.29 -11.74
CA TRP A 63 -7.57 -4.97 -10.58
C TRP A 63 -7.99 -6.42 -10.54
N GLU A 64 -7.02 -7.31 -10.38
CA GLU A 64 -7.21 -8.76 -10.33
C GLU A 64 -6.85 -9.29 -8.94
N PRO A 65 -7.63 -10.24 -8.38
CA PRO A 65 -7.32 -10.83 -7.08
C PRO A 65 -6.01 -11.61 -7.12
N VAL A 66 -5.21 -11.47 -6.07
CA VAL A 66 -3.95 -12.18 -5.90
C VAL A 66 -4.21 -13.52 -5.22
N LYS A 67 -3.71 -14.59 -5.83
CA LYS A 67 -3.78 -15.93 -5.25
C LYS A 67 -2.73 -16.12 -4.17
N LEU A 68 -3.05 -16.90 -3.16
CA LEU A 68 -2.10 -17.25 -2.09
C LEU A 68 -0.90 -18.04 -2.63
N GLU A 69 -1.10 -18.84 -3.68
CA GLU A 69 -0.03 -19.61 -4.34
C GLU A 69 1.07 -18.75 -4.98
N ASP A 70 0.70 -17.54 -5.44
CA ASP A 70 1.65 -16.60 -6.07
C ASP A 70 2.51 -15.87 -5.02
N HIS A 71 2.04 -15.81 -3.77
CA HIS A 71 2.64 -15.03 -2.69
C HIS A 71 2.65 -15.81 -1.36
N PRO A 72 3.40 -16.93 -1.27
CA PRO A 72 3.48 -17.72 -0.04
C PRO A 72 4.15 -16.97 1.12
N GLU A 73 4.95 -15.93 0.83
CA GLU A 73 5.65 -15.12 1.83
C GLU A 73 4.73 -14.32 2.75
N LEU A 74 3.47 -14.12 2.36
CA LEU A 74 2.52 -13.34 3.13
C LEU A 74 2.03 -14.12 4.37
N GLU A 75 2.17 -15.46 4.38
CA GLU A 75 1.78 -16.35 5.48
C GLU A 75 0.35 -16.10 5.98
N VAL A 76 -0.54 -15.72 5.07
CA VAL A 76 -1.93 -15.37 5.39
C VAL A 76 -2.81 -16.61 5.34
N MET A 77 -3.63 -16.78 6.37
CA MET A 77 -4.76 -17.71 6.32
C MET A 77 -5.96 -16.99 5.69
N PRO A 78 -6.52 -17.47 4.57
CA PRO A 78 -7.68 -16.83 3.96
C PRO A 78 -8.89 -16.86 4.91
N ASP A 79 -9.70 -15.79 4.87
CA ASP A 79 -10.89 -15.64 5.70
C ASP A 79 -11.88 -16.81 5.50
N HIS A 80 -12.44 -17.33 6.60
CA HIS A 80 -13.35 -18.49 6.60
C HIS A 80 -14.60 -18.30 5.72
N ASN A 81 -15.11 -17.07 5.62
CA ASN A 81 -16.29 -16.71 4.82
C ASN A 81 -15.94 -15.93 3.55
N SER A 82 -14.72 -16.12 3.05
CA SER A 82 -14.25 -15.45 1.83
C SER A 82 -15.11 -15.85 0.62
N GLN A 83 -15.49 -14.86 -0.20
CA GLN A 83 -16.07 -15.07 -1.53
C GLN A 83 -15.00 -15.35 -2.59
N PHE A 84 -13.71 -15.24 -2.23
CA PHE A 84 -12.54 -15.36 -3.08
C PHE A 84 -11.65 -16.52 -2.60
N PRO A 85 -12.13 -17.77 -2.69
CA PRO A 85 -11.39 -18.92 -2.17
C PRO A 85 -10.01 -19.05 -2.82
N GLY A 86 -8.97 -19.23 -2.00
CA GLY A 86 -7.58 -19.35 -2.45
C GLY A 86 -6.91 -18.03 -2.80
N CYS A 87 -7.60 -16.89 -2.64
CA CYS A 87 -7.01 -15.56 -2.74
C CYS A 87 -6.56 -15.04 -1.38
N VAL A 88 -5.67 -14.06 -1.39
CA VAL A 88 -5.20 -13.41 -0.17
C VAL A 88 -6.26 -12.42 0.30
N GLU A 89 -7.00 -12.79 1.35
CA GLU A 89 -8.02 -11.94 1.99
C GLU A 89 -7.83 -11.94 3.51
N ILE A 90 -7.85 -10.75 4.11
CA ILE A 90 -7.71 -10.53 5.56
C ILE A 90 -8.78 -9.56 6.04
N GLY A 91 -9.68 -10.02 6.90
CA GLY A 91 -10.65 -9.15 7.59
C GLY A 91 -11.51 -8.31 6.65
N GLY A 92 -11.91 -8.87 5.50
CA GLY A 92 -12.68 -8.13 4.49
C GLY A 92 -11.86 -7.20 3.59
N GLN A 93 -10.55 -7.45 3.48
CA GLN A 93 -9.64 -6.77 2.56
C GLN A 93 -9.00 -7.81 1.65
N LEU A 94 -9.23 -7.71 0.35
CA LEU A 94 -8.68 -8.59 -0.69
C LEU A 94 -7.45 -7.94 -1.31
N LEU A 95 -6.34 -8.66 -1.36
CA LEU A 95 -5.17 -8.20 -2.08
C LEU A 95 -5.41 -8.35 -3.59
N CYS A 96 -5.26 -7.26 -4.31
CA CYS A 96 -5.36 -7.23 -5.76
C CYS A 96 -4.08 -6.68 -6.38
N LYS A 97 -3.79 -7.10 -7.62
CA LYS A 97 -2.73 -6.57 -8.45
C LYS A 97 -3.28 -5.96 -9.73
N ALA A 98 -2.60 -4.96 -10.26
CA ALA A 98 -2.89 -4.37 -11.56
C ALA A 98 -1.57 -3.94 -12.22
N PRO A 99 -1.52 -3.80 -13.56
CA PRO A 99 -0.36 -3.19 -14.20
C PRO A 99 -0.06 -1.80 -13.62
N GLN A 100 1.20 -1.49 -13.40
CA GLN A 100 1.64 -0.22 -12.81
C GLN A 100 1.05 0.99 -13.56
N GLU A 101 1.01 0.92 -14.89
CA GLU A 101 0.47 1.98 -15.75
C GLU A 101 -1.00 2.32 -15.44
N VAL A 102 -1.80 1.31 -15.12
CA VAL A 102 -3.23 1.46 -14.76
C VAL A 102 -3.36 2.13 -13.40
N ALA A 103 -2.56 1.69 -12.43
CA ALA A 103 -2.52 2.29 -11.10
C ALA A 103 -2.08 3.76 -11.16
N ASP A 104 -1.04 4.06 -11.95
CA ASP A 104 -0.49 5.41 -12.14
C ASP A 104 -1.47 6.32 -12.88
N ALA A 105 -2.18 5.81 -13.90
CA ALA A 105 -3.21 6.57 -14.61
C ALA A 105 -4.33 6.99 -13.66
N ARG A 106 -4.80 6.07 -12.81
CA ARG A 106 -5.78 6.36 -11.77
C ARG A 106 -5.25 7.39 -10.78
N GLN A 107 -4.02 7.23 -10.29
CA GLN A 107 -3.40 8.17 -9.37
C GLN A 107 -3.35 9.58 -9.95
N ARG A 108 -2.84 9.74 -11.18
CA ARG A 108 -2.79 11.02 -11.90
C ARG A 108 -4.17 11.67 -12.04
N HIS A 109 -5.21 10.88 -12.31
CA HIS A 109 -6.57 11.40 -12.42
C HIS A 109 -7.05 12.04 -11.11
N TYR A 110 -6.90 11.34 -9.99
CA TYR A 110 -7.34 11.86 -8.68
C TYR A 110 -6.45 12.98 -8.16
N GLU A 111 -5.14 12.96 -8.45
CA GLU A 111 -4.24 14.08 -8.21
C GLU A 111 -4.68 15.33 -8.98
N GLY A 112 -5.08 15.17 -10.25
CA GLY A 112 -5.63 16.25 -11.06
C GLY A 112 -6.93 16.82 -10.49
N ILE A 113 -7.86 15.97 -10.04
CA ILE A 113 -9.09 16.42 -9.37
C ILE A 113 -8.77 17.20 -8.09
N ALA A 114 -7.85 16.68 -7.25
CA ALA A 114 -7.45 17.36 -6.02
C ALA A 114 -6.82 18.74 -6.31
N ALA A 115 -5.95 18.82 -7.33
CA ALA A 115 -5.36 20.08 -7.77
C ALA A 115 -6.41 21.09 -8.25
N GLN A 116 -7.39 20.65 -9.05
CA GLN A 116 -8.49 21.51 -9.51
C GLN A 116 -9.38 22.02 -8.37
N GLN A 117 -9.63 21.19 -7.34
CA GLN A 117 -10.36 21.61 -6.14
C GLN A 117 -9.60 22.71 -5.39
N MET A 118 -8.28 22.55 -5.24
CA MET A 118 -7.43 23.57 -4.60
C MET A 118 -7.43 24.89 -5.38
N GLU A 119 -7.29 24.82 -6.70
CA GLU A 119 -7.34 25.99 -7.57
C GLU A 119 -8.70 26.71 -7.50
N SER A 120 -9.81 25.96 -7.41
CA SER A 120 -11.15 26.53 -7.26
C SER A 120 -11.31 27.31 -5.95
N VAL A 121 -10.77 26.78 -4.85
CA VAL A 121 -10.74 27.47 -3.55
C VAL A 121 -9.92 28.75 -3.66
N ASP A 122 -8.75 28.69 -4.27
CA ASP A 122 -7.87 29.85 -4.45
C ASP A 122 -8.51 30.93 -5.31
N HIS A 123 -9.23 30.55 -6.37
CA HIS A 123 -9.99 31.47 -7.21
C HIS A 123 -11.12 32.15 -6.44
N SER A 124 -11.84 31.42 -5.59
CA SER A 124 -12.87 32.01 -4.73
C SER A 124 -12.25 33.00 -3.75
N TYR A 125 -11.17 32.61 -3.09
CA TYR A 125 -10.43 33.47 -2.15
C TYR A 125 -9.94 34.77 -2.82
N MET A 126 -9.39 34.67 -4.02
CA MET A 126 -8.87 35.83 -4.77
C MET A 126 -9.95 36.72 -5.38
N ARG A 127 -11.19 36.25 -5.51
CA ARG A 127 -12.32 37.05 -6.02
C ARG A 127 -12.72 38.16 -5.05
N GLU A 128 -12.53 37.94 -3.76
CA GLU A 128 -12.84 38.90 -2.70
C GLU A 128 -11.73 39.92 -2.47
N ASN A 129 -10.73 39.96 -3.36
CA ASN A 129 -9.56 40.81 -3.23
C ASN A 129 -9.89 42.28 -3.52
N ASP A 130 -9.84 43.13 -2.48
CA ASP A 130 -9.95 44.59 -2.61
C ASP A 130 -8.57 45.19 -2.99
N PRO A 131 -8.47 46.04 -4.02
CA PRO A 131 -7.22 46.67 -4.44
C PRO A 131 -6.48 47.45 -3.34
N ARG A 132 -7.16 47.89 -2.28
CA ARG A 132 -6.60 48.62 -1.14
C ARG A 132 -6.06 47.71 -0.03
N MET A 133 -6.43 46.43 -0.04
CA MET A 133 -5.93 45.42 0.89
C MET A 133 -5.71 44.10 0.12
N PRO A 134 -4.59 43.97 -0.62
CA PRO A 134 -4.34 42.83 -1.46
C PRO A 134 -4.24 41.52 -0.67
N MET A 135 -5.10 40.56 -0.98
CA MET A 135 -4.98 39.20 -0.45
C MET A 135 -3.77 38.50 -1.09
N LEU A 136 -2.90 37.91 -0.27
CA LEU A 136 -1.71 37.19 -0.72
C LEU A 136 -2.06 35.74 -1.07
N ARG A 137 -1.38 35.16 -2.06
CA ARG A 137 -1.54 33.73 -2.35
C ARG A 137 -1.10 32.92 -1.12
N PRO A 138 -1.91 31.97 -0.63
CA PRO A 138 -1.52 31.15 0.50
C PRO A 138 -0.25 30.37 0.15
N ASP A 139 0.80 30.55 0.94
CA ASP A 139 2.01 29.72 0.82
C ASP A 139 1.74 28.36 1.45
N ARG A 140 1.82 27.29 0.65
CA ARG A 140 1.42 25.93 1.03
C ARG A 140 2.61 25.01 1.32
N THR A 141 3.79 25.56 1.62
CA THR A 141 4.92 24.75 2.08
C THR A 141 4.70 24.29 3.52
N THR A 142 4.34 23.02 3.72
CA THR A 142 4.33 22.41 5.05
C THR A 142 5.74 21.93 5.42
N ARG A 143 6.42 22.67 6.29
CA ARG A 143 7.71 22.23 6.86
C ARG A 143 7.46 21.26 8.01
N VAL A 144 7.28 19.98 7.70
CA VAL A 144 7.22 18.93 8.72
C VAL A 144 8.65 18.51 9.09
N SER A 145 9.17 19.04 10.20
CA SER A 145 10.33 18.40 10.86
C SER A 145 9.81 17.27 11.73
N LYS A 146 10.12 16.02 11.39
CA LYS A 146 9.98 14.92 12.35
C LYS A 146 11.02 15.15 13.45
N SER A 147 10.65 15.85 14.51
CA SER A 147 11.38 15.81 15.77
C SER A 147 11.17 14.41 16.34
N GLY A 148 12.05 13.48 15.96
CA GLY A 148 12.00 12.12 16.46
C GLY A 148 12.27 12.09 17.95
N TRP A 149 11.42 11.42 18.71
CA TRP A 149 11.68 10.50 19.82
C TRP A 149 10.45 9.59 19.93
#